data_AF-U5L4T2-F1
#
_entry.id   AF-U5L4T2-F1
#
_cell.length_a   1.000
_cell.length_b   1.000
_cell.length_c   1.000
_cell.angle_alpha   90.00
_cell.angle_beta   90.00
_cell.angle_gamma   90.00
#
_symmetry.space_group_name_H-M   'P 1'
#
loop_
_entity.id
_entity.type
_entity.pdbx_description
1 polymer ?
#
loop_
_entity_poly.entity_id
_entity_poly.type
_entity_poly.pdbx_seq_one_letter_code
_entity_poly.pdbx_strand_id
1 'polypeptide(L)'
;MLKKFFLPIIYISEWVVFFYTVLFMIIFNLTYYVNMVIIDMPWEERTSLPFIKTVIFMTGACMVCFLYIKYVKGRRIYQNVKDILWGILFGVNGLLCILMLGISLIFELPINERVLLALAFIASAGFFLACIRSLLLSYVGRPFFSAR
;
A
#
# COMPACT_ATOMS: atom_id res chain seq x y z
N MET A 1 -1.47 -2.43 -34.85
CA MET A 1 -0.12 -2.12 -34.33
C MET A 1 -0.12 -1.35 -33.01
N LEU A 2 -1.09 -0.46 -32.76
CA LEU A 2 -1.22 0.28 -31.49
C LEU A 2 -1.04 -0.59 -30.23
N LYS A 3 -1.76 -1.73 -30.13
CA LYS A 3 -1.66 -2.62 -28.96
C LYS A 3 -0.24 -3.09 -28.62
N LYS A 4 0.66 -3.22 -29.62
CA LYS A 4 2.07 -3.63 -29.39
C LYS A 4 2.91 -2.54 -28.73
N PHE A 5 2.53 -1.26 -28.87
CA PHE A 5 3.22 -0.13 -28.26
C PHE A 5 2.61 0.28 -26.91
N PHE A 6 1.28 0.20 -26.78
CA PHE A 6 0.61 0.59 -25.54
C PHE A 6 0.86 -0.38 -24.38
N LEU A 7 0.95 -1.69 -24.63
CA LEU A 7 1.20 -2.68 -23.56
C LEU A 7 2.55 -2.47 -22.85
N PRO A 8 3.69 -2.32 -23.56
CA PRO A 8 4.98 -2.05 -22.92
C PRO A 8 4.97 -0.76 -22.09
N ILE A 9 4.34 0.30 -22.60
CA ILE A 9 4.26 1.60 -21.92
C ILE A 9 3.49 1.45 -20.60
N ILE A 10 2.36 0.73 -20.62
CA ILE A 10 1.58 0.45 -19.42
C ILE A 10 2.43 -0.29 -18.38
N TYR A 11 3.17 -1.33 -18.79
CA TYR A 11 4.03 -2.07 -17.87
C TYR A 11 5.15 -1.20 -17.27
N ILE A 12 5.82 -0.37 -18.08
CA ILE A 12 6.87 0.52 -17.58
C ILE A 12 6.28 1.56 -16.62
N SER A 13 5.17 2.19 -17.00
CA SER A 13 4.49 3.17 -16.15
C SER A 13 4.06 2.57 -14.80
N GLU A 14 3.62 1.31 -14.80
CA GLU A 14 3.27 0.59 -13.58
C GLU A 14 4.47 0.42 -12.65
N TRP A 15 5.61 -0.05 -13.16
CA TRP A 15 6.82 -0.22 -12.35
C TRP A 15 7.34 1.12 -11.82
N VAL A 16 7.26 2.17 -12.63
CA VAL A 16 7.62 3.53 -12.22
C VAL A 16 6.73 3.99 -11.07
N VAL A 17 5.41 3.83 -11.18
CA VAL A 17 4.47 4.22 -10.11
C VAL A 17 4.68 3.37 -8.86
N PHE A 18 4.93 2.08 -8.99
CA PHE A 18 5.27 1.21 -7.88
C PHE A 18 6.53 1.69 -7.16
N PHE A 19 7.61 2.00 -7.89
CA PHE A 19 8.85 2.51 -7.31
C PHE A 19 8.65 3.86 -6.60
N TYR A 20 7.93 4.79 -7.22
CA TYR A 20 7.60 6.07 -6.57
C TYR A 20 6.79 5.86 -5.31
N THR A 21 5.81 4.95 -5.34
CA THR A 21 5.02 4.62 -4.16
C THR A 21 5.91 4.05 -3.06
N VAL A 22 6.78 3.08 -3.34
CA VAL A 22 7.73 2.52 -2.36
C VAL A 22 8.65 3.60 -1.78
N LEU A 23 9.25 4.45 -2.63
CA LEU A 23 10.13 5.53 -2.19
C LEU A 23 9.40 6.53 -1.30
N PHE A 24 8.20 6.94 -1.71
CA PHE A 24 7.38 7.85 -0.91
C PHE A 24 6.99 7.20 0.42
N MET A 25 6.61 5.92 0.40
CA MET A 25 6.23 5.18 1.59
C MET A 25 7.36 5.07 2.60
N ILE A 26 8.57 4.76 2.14
CA ILE A 26 9.71 4.55 3.03
C ILE A 26 10.27 5.89 3.48
N ILE A 27 10.58 6.80 2.54
CA ILE A 27 11.28 8.05 2.87
C ILE A 27 10.36 8.97 3.67
N PHE A 28 9.14 9.24 3.20
CA PHE A 28 8.26 10.16 3.92
C PHE A 28 7.83 9.55 5.26
N ASN A 29 7.33 8.31 5.30
CA ASN A 29 6.82 7.79 6.58
C ASN A 29 7.91 7.58 7.63
N LEU A 30 9.12 7.17 7.23
CA LEU A 30 10.21 6.96 8.18
C LEU A 30 10.76 8.28 8.71
N THR A 31 10.97 9.29 7.84
CA THR A 31 11.38 10.62 8.27
C THR A 31 10.35 11.25 9.21
N TYR A 32 9.05 11.09 8.94
CA TYR A 32 8.02 11.61 9.84
C TYR A 32 7.89 10.83 11.14
N TYR A 33 8.03 9.50 11.11
CA TYR A 33 8.07 8.70 12.33
C TYR A 33 9.22 9.13 13.23
N VAL A 34 10.41 9.33 12.64
CA VAL A 34 11.58 9.84 13.36
C VAL A 34 11.29 11.22 13.96
N ASN A 35 10.69 12.14 13.21
CA ASN A 35 10.33 13.46 13.75
C ASN A 35 9.33 13.37 14.91
N MET A 36 8.27 12.57 14.78
CA MET A 36 7.24 12.43 15.82
C MET A 36 7.74 11.76 17.10
N VAL A 37 8.71 10.85 17.01
CA VAL A 37 9.18 10.08 18.17
C VAL A 37 10.42 10.71 18.82
N ILE A 38 11.29 11.33 18.02
CA ILE A 38 12.60 11.82 18.49
C ILE A 38 12.59 13.33 18.69
N ILE A 39 11.89 14.08 17.86
CA ILE A 39 11.97 15.56 17.84
C ILE A 39 10.77 16.17 18.56
N ASP A 40 9.55 15.82 18.15
CA ASP A 40 8.33 16.37 18.74
C ASP A 40 8.01 15.65 20.05
N MET A 41 8.23 16.30 21.17
CA MET A 41 7.84 15.76 22.47
C MET A 41 6.32 15.91 22.69
N PRO A 42 5.66 15.02 23.46
CA PRO A 42 4.21 15.05 23.68
C PRO A 42 3.63 16.39 24.20
N TRP A 43 4.49 17.28 24.71
CA TRP A 43 4.15 18.56 25.34
C TRP A 43 4.49 19.79 24.51
N GLU A 44 5.04 19.66 23.29
CA GLU A 44 5.33 20.79 22.39
C GLU A 44 4.15 21.11 21.45
N GLU A 45 4.06 22.37 21.01
CA GLU A 45 3.11 22.80 19.97
C GLU A 45 3.39 22.02 18.69
N ARG A 46 2.45 21.15 18.33
CA ARG A 46 2.61 20.25 17.19
C ARG A 46 2.84 21.05 15.94
N THR A 47 3.91 20.72 15.22
CA THR A 47 3.97 21.06 13.81
C THR A 47 2.74 20.45 13.14
N SER A 48 1.93 21.28 12.48
CA SER A 48 0.69 20.85 11.79
C SER A 48 1.06 19.99 10.58
N LEU A 49 1.50 18.77 10.81
CA LEU A 49 2.13 17.99 9.77
C LEU A 49 1.06 17.25 8.95
N PRO A 50 1.11 17.35 7.61
CA PRO A 50 0.14 16.72 6.71
C PRO A 50 0.34 15.19 6.60
N PHE A 51 0.85 14.53 7.64
CA PHE A 51 1.19 13.11 7.64
C PHE A 51 -0.02 12.21 7.35
N ILE A 52 -1.16 12.56 7.91
CA ILE A 52 -2.40 11.84 7.65
C ILE A 52 -2.83 12.01 6.19
N LYS A 53 -2.63 13.21 5.62
CA LYS A 53 -2.87 13.45 4.19
C LYS A 53 -1.94 12.58 3.33
N THR A 54 -0.68 12.38 3.73
CA THR A 54 0.25 11.50 3.00
C THR A 54 -0.14 10.03 3.10
N VAL A 55 -0.55 9.53 4.27
CA VAL A 55 -1.01 8.13 4.43
C VAL A 55 -2.27 7.86 3.61
N ILE A 56 -3.20 8.81 3.54
CA ILE A 56 -4.41 8.69 2.72
C ILE A 56 -4.09 8.76 1.23
N PHE A 57 -3.27 9.72 0.83
CA PHE A 57 -2.84 9.85 -0.57
C PHE A 57 -2.18 8.56 -1.04
N MET A 58 -1.36 7.95 -0.18
CA MET A 58 -0.73 6.66 -0.43
C MET A 58 -1.74 5.52 -0.50
N THR A 59 -2.71 5.49 0.42
CA THR A 59 -3.78 4.47 0.38
C THR A 59 -4.60 4.59 -0.91
N GLY A 60 -4.95 5.81 -1.31
CA GLY A 60 -5.67 6.08 -2.56
C GLY A 60 -4.85 5.76 -3.80
N ALA A 61 -3.57 6.14 -3.84
CA ALA A 61 -2.67 5.81 -4.94
C ALA A 61 -2.49 4.29 -5.08
N CYS A 62 -2.25 3.58 -3.97
CA CYS A 62 -2.19 2.12 -3.96
C CYS A 62 -3.49 1.49 -4.44
N MET A 63 -4.66 2.01 -4.03
CA MET A 63 -5.97 1.53 -4.50
C MET A 63 -6.14 1.70 -6.01
N VAL A 64 -5.89 2.91 -6.53
CA VAL A 64 -6.03 3.20 -7.96
C VAL A 64 -5.09 2.33 -8.77
N CYS A 65 -3.85 2.18 -8.32
CA CYS A 65 -2.88 1.30 -8.96
C CYS A 65 -3.36 -0.16 -8.94
N PHE A 66 -3.74 -0.68 -7.78
CA PHE A 66 -4.23 -2.06 -7.64
C PHE A 66 -5.45 -2.35 -8.52
N LEU A 67 -6.43 -1.45 -8.53
CA LEU A 67 -7.63 -1.59 -9.36
C LEU A 67 -7.31 -1.53 -10.84
N TYR A 68 -6.53 -0.54 -11.28
CA TYR A 68 -6.08 -0.41 -12.67
C TYR A 68 -5.36 -1.67 -13.14
N ILE A 69 -4.47 -2.19 -12.30
CA ILE A 69 -3.62 -3.35 -12.54
C ILE A 69 -4.40 -4.66 -12.61
N LYS A 70 -5.43 -4.83 -11.77
CA LYS A 70 -6.28 -6.03 -11.77
C LYS A 70 -6.98 -6.24 -13.13
N TYR A 71 -7.23 -5.16 -13.88
CA TYR A 71 -7.82 -5.22 -15.21
C TYR A 71 -6.80 -5.41 -16.34
N VAL A 72 -5.49 -5.28 -16.08
CA VAL A 72 -4.44 -5.55 -17.07
C VAL A 72 -4.17 -7.06 -17.14
N LYS A 73 -4.75 -7.71 -18.15
CA LYS A 73 -4.51 -9.14 -18.45
C LYS A 73 -3.04 -9.38 -18.82
N GLY A 74 -2.36 -10.23 -18.07
CA GLY A 74 -0.97 -10.66 -18.32
C GLY A 74 -0.79 -12.16 -18.09
N ARG A 75 0.44 -12.68 -18.30
CA ARG A 75 0.77 -14.09 -17.96
C ARG A 75 0.57 -14.33 -16.45
N ARG A 76 0.14 -15.55 -16.06
CA ARG A 76 -0.12 -15.91 -14.65
C ARG A 76 1.05 -15.62 -13.70
N ILE A 77 2.28 -15.93 -14.10
CA ILE A 77 3.47 -15.67 -13.27
C ILE A 77 3.62 -14.18 -12.96
N TYR A 78 3.38 -13.33 -13.95
CA TYR A 78 3.46 -11.88 -13.79
C TYR A 78 2.36 -11.36 -12.85
N GLN A 79 1.16 -11.93 -12.89
CA GLN A 79 0.09 -11.61 -11.95
C GLN A 79 0.46 -11.99 -10.52
N ASN A 80 1.05 -13.16 -10.30
CA ASN A 80 1.45 -13.60 -8.97
C ASN A 80 2.55 -12.72 -8.36
N VAL A 81 3.57 -12.36 -9.16
CA VAL A 81 4.63 -11.43 -8.68
C VAL A 81 4.04 -10.09 -8.27
N LYS A 82 3.06 -9.59 -9.04
CA LYS A 82 2.37 -8.33 -8.73
C LYS A 82 1.53 -8.43 -7.45
N ASP A 83 0.77 -9.50 -7.29
CA ASP A 83 -0.04 -9.71 -6.09
C ASP A 83 0.84 -9.77 -4.84
N ILE A 84 2.03 -10.36 -4.92
CA ILE A 84 3.01 -10.36 -3.83
C ILE A 84 3.51 -8.94 -3.54
N LEU A 85 4.00 -8.23 -4.55
CA LEU A 85 4.58 -6.89 -4.38
C LEU A 85 3.57 -5.87 -3.83
N TRP A 86 2.37 -5.82 -4.42
CA TRP A 86 1.29 -4.97 -3.94
C TRP A 86 0.76 -5.42 -2.58
N GLY A 87 0.68 -6.73 -2.35
CA GLY A 87 0.34 -7.29 -1.03
C GLY A 87 1.30 -6.79 0.05
N ILE A 88 2.61 -6.88 -0.17
CA ILE A 88 3.61 -6.38 0.78
C ILE A 88 3.40 -4.88 1.04
N LEU A 89 3.21 -4.06 0.00
CA LEU A 89 2.93 -2.63 0.15
C LEU A 89 1.70 -2.35 1.02
N PHE A 90 0.56 -3.00 0.73
CA PHE A 90 -0.66 -2.84 1.54
C PHE A 90 -0.48 -3.33 2.98
N GLY A 91 0.24 -4.44 3.16
CA GLY A 91 0.55 -4.98 4.48
C GLY A 91 1.37 -3.99 5.31
N VAL A 92 2.46 -3.46 4.75
CA VAL A 92 3.29 -2.44 5.43
C VAL A 92 2.49 -1.16 5.69
N ASN A 93 1.60 -0.74 4.77
CA ASN A 93 0.80 0.47 4.95
C ASN A 93 -0.22 0.29 6.08
N GLY A 94 -0.85 -0.88 6.15
CA GLY A 94 -1.72 -1.26 7.26
C GLY A 94 -0.98 -1.26 8.59
N LEU A 95 0.23 -1.83 8.64
CA LEU A 95 1.07 -1.83 9.85
C LEU A 95 1.43 -0.41 10.30
N LEU A 96 1.78 0.49 9.37
CA LEU A 96 2.04 1.89 9.69
C LEU A 96 0.79 2.60 10.22
N CYS A 97 -0.38 2.36 9.61
CA CYS A 97 -1.64 2.94 10.07
C CYS A 97 -1.99 2.51 11.50
N ILE A 98 -1.82 1.24 11.85
CA ILE A 98 -2.16 0.75 13.19
C ILE A 98 -1.16 1.20 14.27
N LEU A 99 0.13 1.25 13.94
CA LEU A 99 1.15 1.83 14.82
C LEU A 99 0.84 3.30 15.12
N MET A 100 0.44 4.05 14.09
CA MET A 100 0.06 5.46 14.25
C MET A 100 -1.25 5.65 14.99
N LEU A 101 -2.23 4.75 14.85
CA LEU A 101 -3.40 4.75 15.72
C LEU A 101 -3.00 4.55 17.19
N GLY A 102 -2.04 3.67 17.48
CA GLY A 102 -1.50 3.50 18.83
C GLY A 102 -0.90 4.80 19.38
N ILE A 103 -0.03 5.44 18.59
CA ILE A 103 0.58 6.74 18.93
C ILE A 103 -0.49 7.83 19.09
N SER A 104 -1.52 7.82 18.24
CA SER A 104 -2.61 8.80 18.26
C SER A 104 -3.35 8.86 19.59
N LEU A 105 -3.40 7.73 20.33
CA LEU A 105 -4.01 7.64 21.65
C LEU A 105 -3.16 8.33 22.72
N ILE A 106 -1.84 8.22 22.63
CA ILE A 106 -0.88 8.85 23.55
C ILE A 106 -0.81 10.36 23.29
N PHE A 107 -0.72 10.73 22.01
CA PHE A 107 -0.62 12.11 21.55
C PHE A 107 -1.98 12.68 21.20
N GLU A 108 -3.09 12.33 21.87
CA GLU A 108 -4.40 13.01 21.73
C GLU A 108 -4.76 13.61 20.35
N LEU A 109 -4.58 12.84 19.25
CA LEU A 109 -4.84 13.35 17.91
C LEU A 109 -6.35 13.66 17.73
N PRO A 110 -6.72 14.63 16.88
CA PRO A 110 -8.11 14.94 16.58
C PRO A 110 -8.90 13.69 16.17
N ILE A 111 -10.18 13.62 16.58
CA ILE A 111 -10.99 12.43 16.30
C ILE A 111 -11.14 12.16 14.80
N ASN A 112 -11.23 13.22 13.98
CA ASN A 112 -11.32 13.13 12.53
C ASN A 112 -10.10 12.42 11.92
N GLU A 113 -8.92 12.71 12.47
CA GLU A 113 -7.64 12.16 12.05
C GLU A 113 -7.50 10.69 12.43
N ARG A 114 -7.95 10.32 13.63
CA ARG A 114 -8.01 8.92 14.09
C ARG A 114 -8.98 8.08 13.26
N VAL A 115 -10.17 8.59 12.97
CA VAL A 115 -11.17 7.91 12.12
C VAL A 115 -10.58 7.64 10.73
N LEU A 116 -9.83 8.60 10.20
CA LEU A 116 -9.25 8.52 8.87
C LEU A 116 -8.10 7.51 8.79
N LEU A 117 -7.25 7.44 9.82
CA LEU A 117 -6.24 6.38 9.99
C LEU A 117 -6.87 4.99 10.10
N ALA A 118 -7.99 4.86 10.83
CA ALA A 118 -8.73 3.61 10.95
C ALA A 118 -9.34 3.16 9.61
N LEU A 119 -9.90 4.08 8.83
CA LEU A 119 -10.39 3.80 7.48
C LEU A 119 -9.25 3.37 6.55
N ALA A 120 -8.11 4.06 6.59
CA ALA A 120 -6.93 3.71 5.80
C ALA A 120 -6.37 2.32 6.16
N PHE A 121 -6.40 1.96 7.45
CA PHE A 121 -6.07 0.62 7.92
C PHE A 121 -7.02 -0.44 7.37
N ILE A 122 -8.34 -0.26 7.53
CA ILE A 122 -9.35 -1.21 7.06
C ILE A 122 -9.23 -1.42 5.55
N ALA A 123 -9.08 -0.33 4.80
CA ALA A 123 -8.82 -0.36 3.37
C ALA A 123 -7.57 -1.19 3.05
N SER A 124 -6.43 -0.84 3.63
CA SER A 124 -5.15 -1.51 3.36
C SER A 124 -5.21 -3.00 3.71
N ALA A 125 -5.80 -3.37 4.84
CA ALA A 125 -6.01 -4.75 5.24
C ALA A 125 -6.92 -5.52 4.27
N GLY A 126 -8.01 -4.89 3.80
CA GLY A 126 -8.91 -5.47 2.81
C GLY A 126 -8.21 -5.77 1.49
N PHE A 127 -7.40 -4.84 0.99
CA PHE A 127 -6.62 -5.03 -0.24
C PHE A 127 -5.50 -6.06 -0.07
N PHE A 128 -4.84 -6.09 1.09
CA PHE A 128 -3.86 -7.13 1.41
C PHE A 128 -4.48 -8.53 1.36
N LEU A 129 -5.65 -8.71 1.99
CA LEU A 129 -6.38 -9.97 1.96
C LEU A 129 -6.84 -10.34 0.53
N ALA A 130 -7.20 -9.34 -0.28
CA ALA A 130 -7.53 -9.57 -1.69
C ALA A 130 -6.32 -10.09 -2.49
N CYS A 131 -5.11 -9.55 -2.26
CA CYS A 131 -3.87 -10.06 -2.85
C CYS A 131 -3.61 -11.51 -2.42
N ILE A 132 -3.71 -11.81 -1.12
CA ILE A 132 -3.52 -13.18 -0.60
C ILE A 132 -4.52 -14.15 -1.23
N ARG A 133 -5.80 -13.76 -1.29
CA ARG A 133 -6.85 -14.59 -1.91
C ARG A 133 -6.55 -14.86 -3.38
N SER A 134 -6.12 -13.85 -4.14
CA SER A 134 -5.72 -13.99 -5.54
C SER A 134 -4.57 -14.98 -5.69
N LEU A 135 -3.55 -14.84 -4.84
CA LEU A 135 -2.40 -15.73 -4.80
C LEU A 135 -2.83 -17.19 -4.51
N LEU A 136 -3.61 -17.41 -3.45
CA LEU A 136 -4.11 -18.73 -3.06
C LEU A 136 -4.90 -19.39 -4.19
N LEU A 137 -5.77 -18.67 -4.88
CA LEU A 137 -6.51 -19.18 -6.03
C LEU A 137 -5.57 -19.59 -7.18
N SER A 138 -4.48 -18.85 -7.40
CA SER A 138 -3.47 -19.25 -8.40
C SER A 138 -2.69 -20.50 -8.00
N TYR A 139 -2.49 -20.79 -6.71
CA TYR A 139 -1.78 -21.98 -6.24
C TYR A 139 -2.68 -23.22 -6.13
N VAL A 140 -3.92 -23.06 -5.62
CA VAL A 140 -4.92 -24.14 -5.49
C VAL A 140 -5.44 -24.60 -6.86
N GLY A 141 -5.45 -23.72 -7.87
CA GLY A 141 -5.75 -24.08 -9.26
C GLY A 141 -4.68 -24.94 -9.96
N ARG A 142 -3.64 -25.43 -9.26
CA ARG A 142 -2.74 -26.48 -9.77
C ARG A 142 -3.42 -27.83 -9.59
N PRO A 143 -3.92 -28.51 -10.64
CA PRO A 143 -4.14 -29.94 -10.52
C PRO A 143 -2.79 -30.57 -10.17
N PHE A 144 -2.78 -31.38 -9.12
CA PHE A 144 -1.65 -32.17 -8.62
C PHE A 144 -1.19 -33.26 -9.63
N PHE A 145 -1.45 -33.08 -10.92
CA PHE A 145 -1.16 -34.01 -12.00
C PHE A 145 -0.24 -33.37 -13.04
N SER A 146 1.04 -33.27 -12.72
CA SER A 146 2.08 -33.37 -13.75
C SER A 146 3.34 -34.01 -13.16
N ALA A 147 3.20 -35.26 -12.76
CA ALA A 147 4.30 -36.21 -12.71
C ALA A 147 3.87 -37.40 -13.58
N ARG A 148 4.21 -37.32 -14.86
CA ARG A 148 4.48 -38.47 -15.72
C ARG A 148 5.80 -38.20 -16.40
#